data_AF-A0A4U8Z665-F1
#
_entry.id   AF-A0A4U8Z665-F1
#
_cell.length_a   1.000
_cell.length_b   1.000
_cell.length_c   1.000
_cell.angle_alpha   90.00
_cell.angle_beta   90.00
_cell.angle_gamma   90.00
#
_symmetry.space_group_name_H-M   'P 1'
#
loop_
_entity.id
_entity.type
_entity.pdbx_description
1 polymer ?
#
loop_
_entity_poly.entity_id
_entity_poly.type
_entity_poly.pdbx_seq_one_letter_code
_entity_poly.pdbx_strand_id
1 'polypeptide(L)'
;MSEIKTAPKRPAGIHLSKDESCKDYDPIVVRLSPDQTLWGVCEQAAAYNFRYRFWIADAGRATLAAFKIPGKSDADPAELVSPYLLEDGLTLGAEDKGRGVGDCGEISEWAWDGAAFQLIRFRQMNECRGVSSNDWPALYTAKAARAR
;
A
#
# COMPACT_ATOMS: atom_id res chain seq x y z
N MET A 1 6.86 -22.28 -1.31
CA MET A 1 6.77 -21.21 -0.29
C MET A 1 6.49 -21.88 1.03
N SER A 2 7.45 -21.82 1.95
CA SER A 2 7.31 -22.41 3.28
C SER A 2 6.87 -21.31 4.23
N GLU A 3 6.02 -21.64 5.20
CA GLU A 3 5.72 -20.76 6.32
C GLU A 3 7.02 -20.22 6.91
N ILE A 4 7.18 -18.89 6.89
CA ILE A 4 8.23 -18.27 7.69
C ILE A 4 7.75 -18.39 9.13
N LYS A 5 8.29 -19.39 9.85
CA LYS A 5 7.95 -19.74 11.24
C LYS A 5 8.05 -18.58 12.25
N THR A 6 8.60 -17.43 11.86
CA THR A 6 8.68 -16.25 12.71
C THR A 6 8.77 -15.01 11.82
N ALA A 7 7.85 -14.06 11.98
CA ALA A 7 7.94 -12.78 11.30
C ALA A 7 9.32 -12.13 11.58
N PRO A 8 9.97 -11.53 10.56
CA PRO A 8 11.29 -10.93 10.74
C PRO A 8 11.26 -9.90 11.88
N LYS A 9 12.34 -9.83 12.67
CA LYS A 9 12.45 -8.80 13.71
C LYS A 9 12.32 -7.42 13.06
N ARG A 10 11.49 -6.55 13.66
CA ARG A 10 11.29 -5.18 13.17
C ARG A 10 12.65 -4.45 13.05
N PRO A 11 12.98 -3.90 11.88
CA PRO A 11 14.19 -3.11 11.67
C PRO A 11 14.28 -1.88 12.58
N ALA A 12 15.51 -1.41 12.82
CA ALA A 12 15.72 -0.12 13.46
C ALA A 12 15.18 1.02 12.58
N GLY A 13 14.55 2.02 13.19
CA GLY A 13 13.95 3.17 12.49
C GLY A 13 12.49 3.00 12.09
N ILE A 14 11.93 1.78 12.20
CA ILE A 14 10.48 1.57 12.08
C ILE A 14 9.88 1.55 13.49
N HIS A 15 9.03 2.53 13.75
CA HIS A 15 8.34 2.69 15.03
C HIS A 15 6.84 2.44 14.84
N LEU A 16 6.21 1.75 15.80
CA LEU A 16 4.75 1.67 15.81
C LEU A 16 4.18 3.04 16.13
N SER A 17 3.04 3.36 15.51
CA SER A 17 2.32 4.59 15.87
C SER A 17 1.89 4.56 17.34
N LYS A 18 1.84 5.74 17.93
CA LYS A 18 1.27 5.97 19.27
C LYS A 18 -0.18 6.46 19.18
N ASP A 19 -0.71 6.61 17.98
CA ASP A 19 -2.10 7.00 17.76
C ASP A 19 -3.03 5.86 18.22
N GLU A 20 -3.92 6.16 19.15
CA GLU A 20 -4.87 5.20 19.71
C GLU A 20 -5.82 4.59 18.66
N SER A 21 -6.05 5.30 17.54
CA SER A 21 -6.84 4.75 16.44
C SER A 21 -6.16 3.55 15.77
N CYS A 22 -4.84 3.43 15.88
CA CYS A 22 -4.05 2.34 15.31
C CYS A 22 -3.82 1.16 16.25
N LYS A 23 -4.35 1.17 17.48
CA LYS A 23 -4.04 0.16 18.51
C LYS A 23 -4.41 -1.28 18.14
N ASP A 24 -5.44 -1.43 17.29
CA ASP A 24 -5.97 -2.73 16.85
C ASP A 24 -5.46 -3.13 15.46
N TYR A 25 -4.49 -2.39 14.91
CA TYR A 25 -3.95 -2.58 13.56
C TYR A 25 -2.52 -3.09 13.60
N ASP A 26 -2.34 -4.34 13.19
CA ASP A 26 -1.03 -4.96 13.10
C ASP A 26 -0.19 -4.37 11.94
N PRO A 27 1.15 -4.37 12.07
CA PRO A 27 2.02 -4.05 10.95
C PRO A 27 1.82 -5.01 9.78
N ILE A 28 1.83 -4.46 8.56
CA ILE A 28 1.88 -5.24 7.33
C ILE A 28 3.33 -5.65 7.10
N VAL A 29 3.59 -6.94 6.96
CA VAL A 29 4.95 -7.47 6.74
C VAL A 29 4.93 -8.42 5.57
N VAL A 30 5.57 -8.02 4.46
CA VAL A 30 5.59 -8.80 3.20
C VAL A 30 7.02 -9.02 2.76
N ARG A 31 7.40 -10.27 2.44
CA ARG A 31 8.72 -10.59 1.90
C ARG A 31 8.77 -10.25 0.41
N LEU A 32 9.64 -9.33 0.02
CA LEU A 32 9.79 -8.90 -1.39
C LEU A 32 10.87 -9.70 -2.12
N SER A 33 11.91 -10.12 -1.40
CA SER A 33 13.01 -10.93 -1.92
C SER A 33 13.64 -11.74 -0.78
N PRO A 34 14.72 -12.52 -1.02
CA PRO A 34 15.45 -13.18 0.06
C PRO A 34 15.92 -12.23 1.18
N ASP A 35 16.25 -11.00 0.82
CA ASP A 35 16.93 -10.04 1.69
C ASP A 35 16.05 -8.82 2.01
N GLN A 36 14.99 -8.58 1.22
CA GLN A 36 14.11 -7.43 1.39
C GLN A 36 12.74 -7.79 1.94
N THR A 37 12.27 -6.96 2.88
CA THR A 37 10.93 -7.03 3.47
C THR A 37 10.26 -5.66 3.41
N LEU A 38 9.02 -5.62 2.91
CA LEU A 38 8.14 -4.47 3.05
C LEU A 38 7.53 -4.47 4.44
N TRP A 39 7.56 -3.30 5.09
CA TRP A 39 6.91 -3.03 6.35
C TRP A 39 5.91 -1.89 6.17
N GLY A 40 4.66 -2.10 6.54
CA GLY A 40 3.64 -1.07 6.66
C GLY A 40 3.23 -0.90 8.12
N VAL A 41 3.15 0.32 8.61
CA VAL A 41 2.69 0.62 9.98
C VAL A 41 1.54 1.60 9.90
N CYS A 42 0.43 1.30 10.58
CA CYS A 42 -0.69 2.23 10.72
C CYS A 42 -0.21 3.52 11.37
N GLU A 43 -0.48 4.67 10.75
CA GLU A 43 -0.23 6.00 11.32
C GLU A 43 -1.51 6.61 11.89
N GLN A 44 -2.63 6.41 11.20
CA GLN A 44 -3.94 6.91 11.61
C GLN A 44 -5.07 6.02 11.08
N ALA A 45 -6.11 5.82 11.86
CA ALA A 45 -7.36 5.18 11.42
C ALA A 45 -8.55 6.10 11.72
N ALA A 46 -9.39 6.36 10.72
CA ALA A 46 -10.59 7.16 10.92
C ALA A 46 -11.71 6.74 9.97
N ALA A 47 -12.92 6.53 10.52
CA ALA A 47 -14.07 6.03 9.77
C ALA A 47 -13.71 4.77 8.95
N TYR A 48 -13.71 4.87 7.63
CA TYR A 48 -13.44 3.76 6.70
C TYR A 48 -12.09 3.89 5.97
N ASN A 49 -11.20 4.78 6.42
CA ASN A 49 -9.87 4.98 5.85
C ASN A 49 -8.79 4.72 6.91
N PHE A 50 -7.81 3.87 6.54
CA PHE A 50 -6.73 3.43 7.43
C PHE A 50 -5.38 3.76 6.80
N ARG A 51 -4.71 4.76 7.31
CA ARG A 51 -3.48 5.33 6.75
C ARG A 51 -2.27 4.56 7.27
N TYR A 52 -1.44 4.08 6.37
CA TYR A 52 -0.22 3.33 6.68
C TYR A 52 0.97 3.97 5.99
N ARG A 53 2.08 4.06 6.72
CA ARG A 53 3.39 4.41 6.16
C ARG A 53 4.20 3.15 5.92
N PHE A 54 5.00 3.17 4.86
CA PHE A 54 5.73 2.00 4.38
C PHE A 54 7.23 2.22 4.28
N TRP A 55 7.96 1.16 4.55
CA TRP A 55 9.40 1.06 4.42
C TRP A 55 9.80 -0.25 3.74
N ILE A 56 10.85 -0.19 2.94
CA ILE A 56 11.59 -1.37 2.49
C ILE A 56 12.79 -1.53 3.42
N ALA A 57 12.91 -2.71 4.00
CA ALA A 57 13.99 -3.06 4.91
C ALA A 57 14.89 -4.14 4.34
N ASP A 58 16.20 -3.95 4.51
CA ASP A 58 17.28 -4.85 4.11
C ASP A 58 18.46 -4.69 5.08
N ALA A 59 19.12 -5.80 5.43
CA ALA A 59 20.31 -5.83 6.29
C ALA A 59 20.18 -4.97 7.56
N GLY A 60 18.98 -4.96 8.18
CA GLY A 60 18.67 -4.20 9.40
C GLY A 60 18.45 -2.69 9.21
N ARG A 61 18.57 -2.16 7.99
CA ARG A 61 18.24 -0.78 7.62
C ARG A 61 16.83 -0.72 7.03
N ALA A 62 16.14 0.39 7.25
CA ALA A 62 14.84 0.68 6.65
C ALA A 62 14.90 1.98 5.85
N THR A 63 14.31 1.97 4.66
CA THR A 63 14.18 3.14 3.77
C THR A 63 12.72 3.30 3.39
N LEU A 64 12.23 4.52 3.20
CA LEU A 64 10.84 4.73 2.81
C LEU A 64 10.54 4.05 1.47
N ALA A 65 9.43 3.32 1.41
CA ALA A 65 8.88 2.85 0.15
C ALA A 65 8.32 4.04 -0.64
N ALA A 66 8.09 3.87 -1.94
CA ALA A 66 7.52 4.90 -2.78
C ALA A 66 6.48 4.31 -3.73
N PHE A 67 5.24 4.78 -3.62
CA PHE A 67 4.07 4.42 -4.42
C PHE A 67 3.65 5.62 -5.27
N LYS A 68 4.34 5.82 -6.38
CA LYS A 68 4.14 7.01 -7.23
C LYS A 68 2.92 6.83 -8.12
N ILE A 69 2.17 7.90 -8.31
CA ILE A 69 1.09 8.02 -9.31
C ILE A 69 1.44 9.20 -10.23
N PRO A 70 1.63 8.99 -11.54
CA PRO A 70 1.91 10.09 -12.47
C PRO A 70 0.84 11.19 -12.40
N GLY A 71 1.28 12.44 -12.29
CA GLY A 71 0.38 13.60 -12.18
C GLY A 71 -0.12 13.91 -10.76
N LYS A 72 0.27 13.13 -9.75
CA LYS A 72 0.01 13.42 -8.31
C LYS A 72 1.32 13.62 -7.56
N SER A 73 1.78 14.87 -7.46
CA SER A 73 3.02 15.25 -6.76
C SER A 73 2.83 15.57 -5.27
N ASP A 74 1.61 15.91 -4.86
CA ASP A 74 1.38 16.54 -3.54
C ASP A 74 1.14 15.50 -2.43
N ALA A 75 0.97 14.22 -2.79
CA ALA A 75 0.81 13.13 -1.85
C ALA A 75 2.18 12.60 -1.38
N ASP A 76 2.28 12.22 -0.10
CA ASP A 76 3.45 11.50 0.39
C ASP A 76 3.51 10.11 -0.25
N PRO A 77 4.54 9.80 -1.05
CA PRO A 77 4.62 8.53 -1.76
C PRO A 77 4.90 7.34 -0.84
N ALA A 78 5.28 7.56 0.42
CA ALA A 78 5.54 6.47 1.37
C ALA A 78 4.27 6.00 2.09
N GLU A 79 3.11 6.59 1.76
CA GLU A 79 1.87 6.39 2.49
C GLU A 79 0.76 5.86 1.59
N LEU A 80 -0.01 4.91 2.11
CA LEU A 80 -1.21 4.38 1.46
C LEU A 80 -2.39 4.41 2.42
N VAL A 81 -3.57 4.59 1.86
CA VAL A 81 -4.84 4.50 2.59
C VAL A 81 -5.48 3.15 2.29
N SER A 82 -5.91 2.46 3.35
CA SER A 82 -6.52 1.13 3.36
C SER A 82 -5.78 0.13 2.45
N PRO A 83 -4.48 -0.10 2.69
CA PRO A 83 -3.69 -0.99 1.85
C PRO A 83 -4.15 -2.45 1.96
N TYR A 84 -4.00 -3.20 0.88
CA TYR A 84 -4.29 -4.63 0.82
C TYR A 84 -3.33 -5.36 -0.12
N LEU A 85 -2.98 -6.60 0.20
CA LEU A 85 -2.18 -7.44 -0.68
C LEU A 85 -3.10 -8.25 -1.58
N LEU A 86 -2.83 -8.29 -2.88
CA LEU A 86 -3.55 -9.18 -3.79
C LEU A 86 -3.10 -10.64 -3.59
N GLU A 87 -3.91 -11.57 -4.08
CA GLU A 87 -3.66 -13.02 -3.96
C GLU A 87 -2.34 -13.47 -4.60
N ASP A 88 -1.77 -12.68 -5.51
CA ASP A 88 -0.46 -12.95 -6.12
C ASP A 88 0.72 -12.75 -5.15
N GLY A 89 0.47 -12.13 -3.99
CA GLY A 89 1.46 -11.85 -2.95
C GLY A 89 2.52 -10.80 -3.31
N LEU A 90 2.43 -10.18 -4.49
CA LEU A 90 3.44 -9.25 -5.03
C LEU A 90 2.86 -7.93 -5.53
N THR A 91 1.53 -7.84 -5.60
CA THR A 91 0.82 -6.61 -5.91
C THR A 91 0.20 -6.03 -4.65
N LEU A 92 0.55 -4.78 -4.34
CA LEU A 92 -0.02 -4.03 -3.24
C LEU A 92 -1.07 -3.06 -3.79
N GLY A 93 -2.29 -3.18 -3.31
CA GLY A 93 -3.40 -2.28 -3.58
C GLY A 93 -3.61 -1.28 -2.45
N ALA A 94 -4.29 -0.16 -2.75
CA ALA A 94 -4.75 0.82 -1.79
C ALA A 94 -6.10 1.41 -2.22
N GLU A 95 -6.93 1.77 -1.25
CA GLU A 95 -8.20 2.44 -1.46
C GLU A 95 -8.34 3.67 -0.55
N ASP A 96 -8.43 4.85 -1.17
CA ASP A 96 -8.80 6.08 -0.47
C ASP A 96 -10.24 6.43 -0.81
N LYS A 97 -11.13 6.30 0.19
CA LYS A 97 -12.58 6.44 0.00
C LYS A 97 -13.03 7.84 0.39
N GLY A 98 -13.88 8.45 -0.43
CA GLY A 98 -14.43 9.78 -0.19
C GLY A 98 -15.51 9.79 0.89
N ARG A 99 -16.78 10.03 0.53
CA ARG A 99 -17.92 10.12 1.47
C ARG A 99 -18.45 8.76 1.96
N GLY A 100 -18.04 7.66 1.32
CA GLY A 100 -18.45 6.31 1.68
C GLY A 100 -17.76 5.25 0.83
N VAL A 101 -17.91 3.98 1.23
CA VAL A 101 -17.37 2.84 0.48
C VAL A 101 -18.00 2.78 -0.90
N GLY A 102 -17.18 2.93 -1.95
CA GLY A 102 -17.64 2.81 -3.33
C GLY A 102 -18.56 3.95 -3.81
N ASP A 103 -18.48 5.14 -3.23
CA ASP A 103 -19.21 6.35 -3.68
C ASP A 103 -18.35 7.21 -4.62
N CYS A 104 -17.11 7.44 -4.21
CA CYS A 104 -16.05 8.22 -4.84
C CYS A 104 -14.73 7.90 -4.14
N GLY A 105 -13.60 8.23 -4.77
CA GLY A 105 -12.29 8.00 -4.21
C GLY A 105 -11.29 7.49 -5.25
N GLU A 106 -10.28 6.80 -4.75
CA GLU A 106 -9.14 6.29 -5.53
C GLU A 106 -8.90 4.82 -5.23
N ILE A 107 -8.59 4.07 -6.28
CA ILE A 107 -8.08 2.70 -6.18
C ILE A 107 -6.81 2.62 -7.00
N SER A 108 -5.73 2.20 -6.35
CA SER A 108 -4.41 2.13 -6.95
C SER A 108 -3.78 0.77 -6.66
N GLU A 109 -3.04 0.22 -7.61
CA GLU A 109 -2.26 -1.01 -7.44
C GLU A 109 -0.87 -0.86 -8.01
N TRP A 110 0.12 -1.35 -7.26
CA TRP A 110 1.51 -1.41 -7.66
C TRP A 110 2.06 -2.81 -7.58
N ALA A 111 2.76 -3.24 -8.63
CA ALA A 111 3.52 -4.48 -8.64
C ALA A 111 4.98 -4.22 -8.25
N TRP A 112 5.55 -5.11 -7.44
CA TRP A 112 6.98 -5.10 -7.17
C TRP A 112 7.78 -5.62 -8.37
N ASP A 113 8.73 -4.84 -8.90
CA ASP A 113 9.55 -5.22 -10.06
C ASP A 113 10.93 -5.82 -9.70
N GLY A 114 11.21 -5.99 -8.41
CA GLY A 114 12.53 -6.39 -7.90
C GLY A 114 13.35 -5.23 -7.32
N ALA A 115 12.97 -3.99 -7.60
CA ALA A 115 13.65 -2.78 -7.12
C ALA A 115 12.71 -1.70 -6.58
N ALA A 116 11.51 -1.55 -7.17
CA ALA A 116 10.52 -0.56 -6.79
C ALA A 116 9.08 -1.04 -7.05
N PHE A 117 8.13 -0.34 -6.45
CA PHE A 117 6.70 -0.51 -6.73
C PHE A 117 6.32 0.29 -7.98
N GLN A 118 5.92 -0.43 -9.02
CA GLN A 118 5.49 0.15 -10.30
C GLN A 118 3.97 0.18 -10.36
N LEU A 119 3.40 1.35 -10.65
CA LEU A 119 1.96 1.48 -10.82
C LEU A 119 1.50 0.59 -11.98
N ILE A 120 0.47 -0.22 -11.76
CA ILE A 120 -0.14 -1.08 -12.77
C ILE A 120 -1.64 -0.82 -12.96
N ARG A 121 -2.32 -0.24 -11.97
CA ARG A 121 -3.73 0.17 -12.07
C ARG A 121 -3.96 1.44 -11.28
N PHE A 122 -4.69 2.39 -11.86
CA PHE A 122 -5.22 3.54 -11.15
C PHE A 122 -6.62 3.87 -11.65
N ARG A 123 -7.56 3.96 -10.72
CA ARG A 123 -8.94 4.41 -10.94
C ARG A 123 -9.26 5.53 -9.97
N GLN A 124 -10.02 6.51 -10.44
CA GLN A 124 -10.42 7.64 -9.62
C GLN A 124 -11.82 8.11 -10.00
N MET A 125 -12.63 8.38 -8.99
CA MET A 125 -13.91 9.06 -9.11
C MET A 125 -13.93 10.22 -8.13
N ASN A 126 -13.78 11.44 -8.63
CA ASN A 126 -13.71 12.64 -7.77
C ASN A 126 -15.08 13.07 -7.23
N GLU A 127 -16.17 12.71 -7.91
CA GLU A 127 -17.52 13.09 -7.51
C GLU A 127 -18.28 11.94 -6.86
N CYS A 128 -18.83 12.19 -5.67
CA CYS A 128 -19.58 11.22 -4.90
C CYS A 128 -21.03 11.13 -5.40
N ARG A 129 -21.26 10.20 -6.33
CA ARG A 129 -22.53 10.01 -7.05
C ARG A 129 -23.19 8.64 -6.79
N GLY A 130 -22.71 7.87 -5.82
CA GLY A 130 -23.20 6.52 -5.53
C GLY A 130 -22.85 5.50 -6.61
N VAL A 131 -21.76 5.73 -7.35
CA VAL A 131 -21.30 4.88 -8.43
C VAL A 131 -20.30 3.88 -7.88
N SER A 132 -20.59 2.58 -8.06
CA SER A 132 -19.71 1.49 -7.62
C SER A 132 -18.28 1.68 -8.10
N SER A 133 -17.30 1.27 -7.29
CA SER A 133 -15.88 1.37 -7.63
C SER A 133 -15.47 0.63 -8.90
N ASN A 134 -16.24 -0.38 -9.31
CA ASN A 134 -16.03 -1.09 -10.59
C ASN A 134 -16.25 -0.18 -11.81
N ASP A 135 -17.13 0.80 -11.68
CA ASP A 135 -17.52 1.73 -12.74
C ASP A 135 -16.71 3.04 -12.69
N TRP A 136 -15.77 3.17 -11.73
CA TRP A 136 -14.91 4.34 -11.67
C TRP A 136 -13.97 4.40 -12.89
N PRO A 137 -13.76 5.60 -13.47
CA PRO A 137 -12.84 5.81 -14.58
C PRO A 137 -11.45 5.20 -14.32
N ALA A 138 -10.96 4.42 -15.27
CA ALA A 138 -9.58 3.96 -15.28
C ALA A 138 -8.69 5.04 -15.91
N LEU A 139 -7.79 5.60 -15.11
CA LEU A 139 -6.86 6.64 -15.55
C LEU A 139 -5.51 6.04 -15.97
N TYR A 140 -5.17 4.85 -15.47
CA TYR A 140 -3.94 4.15 -15.84
C TYR A 140 -4.13 2.63 -15.76
N THR A 141 -3.56 1.92 -16.73
CA THR A 141 -3.39 0.46 -16.68
C THR A 141 -2.10 0.05 -17.36
N ALA A 142 -1.39 -0.90 -16.76
CA ALA A 142 -0.22 -1.55 -17.32
C ALA A 142 -0.21 -3.04 -16.94
N LYS A 143 0.54 -3.84 -17.69
CA LYS A 143 0.82 -5.22 -17.30
C LYS A 143 2.08 -5.24 -16.45
N ALA A 144 2.02 -5.88 -15.29
CA ALA A 144 3.22 -6.19 -14.53
C ALA A 144 4.17 -7.02 -15.39
N ALA A 145 5.41 -6.55 -15.56
CA ALA A 145 6.45 -7.38 -16.10
C ALA A 145 6.79 -8.45 -15.04
N ARG A 146 6.84 -9.72 -15.43
CA ARG A 146 7.32 -10.76 -14.50
C ARG A 146 8.77 -10.46 -14.15
N ALA A 147 9.09 -10.39 -12.86
CA ALA A 147 10.47 -10.46 -12.40
C ALA A 147 11.10 -11.74 -12.97
N ARG A 148 12.23 -11.60 -13.65
CA ARG A 148 12.99 -12.72 -14.23
C ARG A 148 13.80 -13.42 -13.16
#